data_AF-A0A6P8GAT7-F1
#
_entry.id   AF-A0A6P8GAT7-F1
#
_cell.length_a   1.000
_cell.length_b   1.000
_cell.length_c   1.000
_cell.angle_alpha   90.00
_cell.angle_beta   90.00
_cell.angle_gamma   90.00
#
_symmetry.space_group_name_H-M   'P 1'
#
loop_
_entity.id
_entity.type
_entity.pdbx_description
1 polymer ?
#
loop_
_entity_poly.entity_id
_entity_poly.type
_entity_poly.pdbx_seq_one_letter_code
_entity_poly.pdbx_strand_id
1 'polypeptide(L)'
;MKRKITAKDRKRKEESVKSLVLRPWRKATDDELMKKINQLENKTSEVEKTKQELEEKNKLLQETETDLENMTKREKEREGLLENMTSELETSIRQLESLEKELQDRNSQLQDLRTQLQEQGRELEERDRQLEERNRQLEERERQLEQRNRQLEEREREQLTDPGPPPIRRSGSNDNDFLRPNMGGESPGPAPPVSPAVSELRLVLLGGSTAGKRAAGNTILGTEEFGRQASTLTHTSTETQHSESRQGEVAGRRVTVVETPDWFCSGLSEKDLRQDVGLCVRLSAPGPHAFLLVIPVEPSEGEEMRMLEKMEDMFGEGCWGHTLILFTNAEGLGERSVEELLQTGSQELQQLVEKCGNRCHLLNVKDRPDDTKITQLLQKIDEIVSGKRDRFYSSQTYQEAEKQVRKIERRIQQEQEVEERKLMEEIEKRKELDEKRESDIQQLEGEIRILNERTTVMESKMEEERDEEEKE
;
A
#
# COMPACT_ATOMS: atom_id res chain seq x y z
N MET A 1 107.24 -10.07 -95.05
CA MET A 1 107.68 -9.05 -94.08
C MET A 1 106.80 -9.13 -92.83
N LYS A 2 107.33 -9.67 -91.73
CA LYS A 2 106.65 -9.69 -90.42
C LYS A 2 106.75 -8.29 -89.79
N ARG A 3 105.65 -7.54 -89.75
CA ARG A 3 105.62 -6.23 -89.06
C ARG A 3 105.73 -6.46 -87.55
N LYS A 4 106.83 -5.97 -86.94
CA LYS A 4 107.00 -5.95 -85.49
C LYS A 4 106.00 -4.96 -84.90
N ILE A 5 105.04 -5.48 -84.13
CA ILE A 5 104.09 -4.66 -83.37
C ILE A 5 104.87 -3.94 -82.27
N THR A 6 104.80 -2.61 -82.23
CA THR A 6 105.48 -1.82 -81.20
C THR A 6 104.72 -1.89 -79.87
N ALA A 7 105.41 -1.75 -78.73
CA ALA A 7 104.76 -1.72 -77.41
C ALA A 7 103.69 -0.62 -77.31
N LYS A 8 103.88 0.48 -78.06
CA LYS A 8 102.92 1.59 -78.17
C LYS A 8 101.63 1.16 -78.88
N ASP A 9 101.72 0.38 -79.96
CA ASP A 9 100.55 -0.13 -80.69
C ASP A 9 99.77 -1.17 -79.86
N ARG A 10 100.47 -1.97 -79.06
CA ARG A 10 99.85 -2.94 -78.14
C ARG A 10 99.08 -2.21 -77.04
N LYS A 11 99.66 -1.17 -76.43
CA LYS A 11 99.00 -0.34 -75.41
C LYS A 11 97.79 0.41 -75.96
N ARG A 12 97.87 0.93 -77.19
CA ARG A 12 96.76 1.64 -77.86
C ARG A 12 95.59 0.69 -78.20
N LYS A 13 95.88 -0.54 -78.64
CA LYS A 13 94.86 -1.58 -78.82
C LYS A 13 94.25 -2.00 -77.48
N GLU A 14 95.04 -2.11 -76.43
CA GLU A 14 94.55 -2.47 -75.10
C GLU A 14 93.65 -1.37 -74.50
N GLU A 15 94.02 -0.10 -74.62
CA GLU A 15 93.19 1.05 -74.24
C GLU A 15 91.92 1.15 -75.09
N SER A 16 92.00 0.82 -76.39
CA SER A 16 90.83 0.77 -77.28
C SER A 16 89.87 -0.37 -76.92
N VAL A 17 90.36 -1.56 -76.55
CA VAL A 17 89.54 -2.67 -76.03
C VAL A 17 88.94 -2.31 -74.67
N LYS A 18 89.71 -1.67 -73.77
CA LYS A 18 89.18 -1.14 -72.49
C LYS A 18 88.10 -0.08 -72.72
N SER A 19 88.21 0.73 -73.78
CA SER A 19 87.22 1.74 -74.15
C SER A 19 85.95 1.13 -74.78
N LEU A 20 86.10 0.25 -75.78
CA LEU A 20 84.96 -0.32 -76.53
C LEU A 20 84.20 -1.39 -75.76
N VAL A 21 84.86 -2.19 -74.93
CA VAL A 21 84.23 -3.36 -74.28
C VAL A 21 83.97 -3.10 -72.81
N LEU A 22 84.94 -2.57 -72.06
CA LEU A 22 84.77 -2.43 -70.61
C LEU A 22 83.96 -1.20 -70.20
N ARG A 23 83.90 -0.12 -70.99
CA ARG A 23 83.09 1.06 -70.62
C ARG A 23 81.58 0.81 -70.73
N PRO A 24 81.05 0.23 -71.83
CA PRO A 24 79.62 -0.09 -71.90
C PRO A 24 79.22 -1.14 -70.87
N TRP A 25 80.10 -2.12 -70.61
CA TRP A 25 79.83 -3.16 -69.61
C TRP A 25 79.79 -2.58 -68.19
N ARG A 26 80.74 -1.69 -67.82
CA ARG A 26 80.69 -0.92 -66.55
C ARG A 26 79.45 -0.05 -66.45
N LYS A 27 79.10 0.71 -67.50
CA LYS A 27 77.92 1.57 -67.49
C LYS A 27 76.62 0.76 -67.31
N ALA A 28 76.49 -0.38 -68.00
CA ALA A 28 75.34 -1.26 -67.83
C ALA A 28 75.25 -1.86 -66.42
N THR A 29 76.39 -2.19 -65.80
CA THR A 29 76.43 -2.64 -64.39
C THR A 29 76.09 -1.51 -63.42
N ASP A 30 76.57 -0.28 -63.68
CA ASP A 30 76.26 0.91 -62.88
C ASP A 30 74.76 1.29 -62.99
N ASP A 31 74.17 1.24 -64.19
CA ASP A 31 72.74 1.50 -64.41
C ASP A 31 71.86 0.45 -63.71
N GLU A 32 72.26 -0.83 -63.73
CA GLU A 32 71.56 -1.90 -63.01
C GLU A 32 71.69 -1.75 -61.48
N LEU A 33 72.86 -1.35 -60.99
CA LEU A 33 73.08 -1.01 -59.58
C LEU A 33 72.22 0.18 -59.15
N MET A 34 72.17 1.25 -59.94
CA MET A 34 71.32 2.42 -59.65
C MET A 34 69.84 2.06 -59.60
N LYS A 35 69.37 1.17 -60.48
CA LYS A 35 67.98 0.68 -60.45
C LYS A 35 67.69 -0.12 -59.17
N LYS A 36 68.64 -0.95 -58.71
CA LYS A 36 68.51 -1.69 -57.44
C LYS A 36 68.55 -0.75 -56.22
N ILE A 37 69.40 0.27 -56.24
CA ILE A 37 69.47 1.31 -55.19
C ILE A 37 68.12 2.02 -55.08
N ASN A 38 67.56 2.51 -56.19
CA ASN A 38 66.27 3.20 -56.17
C ASN A 38 65.12 2.27 -55.71
N GLN A 39 65.17 0.97 -56.04
CA GLN A 39 64.21 -0.01 -55.52
C GLN A 39 64.35 -0.22 -54.01
N LEU A 40 65.58 -0.26 -53.50
CA LEU A 40 65.86 -0.39 -52.06
C LEU A 40 65.46 0.87 -51.29
N GLU A 41 65.69 2.05 -51.85
CA GLU A 41 65.26 3.33 -51.26
C GLU A 41 63.74 3.42 -51.16
N ASN A 42 63.01 3.04 -52.22
CA ASN A 42 61.54 3.00 -52.18
C ASN A 42 61.02 2.01 -51.14
N LYS A 43 61.59 0.79 -51.08
CA LYS A 43 61.22 -0.21 -50.06
C LYS A 43 61.54 0.27 -48.65
N THR A 44 62.67 0.94 -48.45
CA THR A 44 63.04 1.53 -47.16
C THR A 44 62.01 2.59 -46.74
N SER A 45 61.58 3.46 -47.67
CA SER A 45 60.54 4.46 -47.41
C SER A 45 59.19 3.84 -47.05
N GLU A 46 58.79 2.76 -47.73
CA GLU A 46 57.57 2.02 -47.40
C GLU A 46 57.66 1.39 -46.00
N VAL A 47 58.78 0.75 -45.67
CA VAL A 47 59.02 0.18 -44.33
C VAL A 47 58.94 1.26 -43.26
N GLU A 48 59.51 2.44 -43.50
CA GLU A 48 59.50 3.54 -42.53
C GLU A 48 58.09 4.10 -42.30
N LYS A 49 57.26 4.19 -43.34
CA LYS A 49 55.82 4.52 -43.19
C LYS A 49 55.07 3.47 -42.38
N THR A 50 55.25 2.19 -42.70
CA THR A 50 54.59 1.10 -41.94
C THR A 50 55.04 1.06 -40.48
N LYS A 51 56.29 1.43 -40.20
CA LYS A 51 56.81 1.55 -38.83
C LYS A 51 56.12 2.67 -38.06
N GLN A 52 55.95 3.85 -38.67
CA GLN A 52 55.24 4.97 -38.05
C GLN A 52 53.78 4.62 -37.75
N GLU A 53 53.09 4.01 -38.71
CA GLU A 53 51.71 3.54 -38.49
C GLU A 53 51.61 2.51 -37.35
N LEU A 54 52.61 1.65 -37.20
CA LEU A 54 52.67 0.67 -36.12
C LEU A 54 52.91 1.35 -34.76
N GLU A 55 53.78 2.36 -34.71
CA GLU A 55 54.03 3.16 -33.49
C GLU A 55 52.77 3.89 -33.03
N GLU A 56 52.02 4.50 -33.96
CA GLU A 56 50.73 5.15 -33.66
C GLU A 56 49.69 4.14 -33.14
N LYS A 57 49.55 2.98 -33.80
CA LYS A 57 48.65 1.92 -33.34
C LYS A 57 49.03 1.37 -31.97
N ASN A 58 50.32 1.24 -31.69
CA ASN A 58 50.80 0.78 -30.39
C ASN A 58 50.49 1.77 -29.27
N LYS A 59 50.60 3.08 -29.56
CA LYS A 59 50.19 4.13 -28.61
C LYS A 59 48.68 4.08 -28.33
N LEU A 60 47.85 3.94 -29.37
CA LEU A 60 46.40 3.81 -29.21
C LEU A 60 46.05 2.55 -28.40
N LEU A 61 46.73 1.43 -28.64
CA LEU A 61 46.54 0.20 -27.87
C LEU A 61 46.83 0.41 -26.38
N GLN A 62 47.91 1.10 -26.04
CA GLN A 62 48.23 1.43 -24.65
C GLN A 62 47.16 2.30 -24.00
N GLU A 63 46.65 3.32 -24.71
CA GLU A 63 45.54 4.15 -24.22
C GLU A 63 44.29 3.30 -23.96
N THR A 64 43.91 2.42 -24.89
CA THR A 64 42.76 1.52 -24.71
C THR A 64 42.94 0.52 -23.58
N GLU A 65 44.16 0.02 -23.36
CA GLU A 65 44.47 -0.90 -22.26
C GLU A 65 44.28 -0.20 -20.91
N THR A 66 44.75 1.04 -20.77
CA THR A 66 44.53 1.84 -19.55
C THR A 66 43.05 2.16 -19.31
N ASP A 67 42.28 2.41 -20.36
CA ASP A 67 40.83 2.64 -20.24
C ASP A 67 40.09 1.37 -19.80
N LEU A 68 40.48 0.20 -20.33
CA LEU A 68 39.93 -1.09 -19.92
C LEU A 68 40.25 -1.41 -18.45
N GLU A 69 41.48 -1.14 -17.99
CA GLU A 69 41.85 -1.31 -16.58
C GLU A 69 41.00 -0.42 -15.67
N ASN A 70 40.77 0.84 -16.06
CA ASN A 70 39.93 1.77 -15.31
C ASN A 70 38.46 1.32 -15.29
N MET A 71 37.93 0.82 -16.40
CA MET A 71 36.58 0.28 -16.47
C MET A 71 36.42 -0.95 -15.58
N THR A 72 37.38 -1.87 -15.63
CA THR A 72 37.40 -3.07 -14.77
C THR A 72 37.40 -2.69 -13.29
N LYS A 73 38.16 -1.66 -12.91
CA LYS A 73 38.16 -1.15 -11.53
C LYS A 73 36.79 -0.61 -11.11
N ARG A 74 36.12 0.17 -11.97
CA ARG A 74 34.76 0.69 -11.70
C ARG A 74 33.73 -0.43 -11.60
N GLU A 75 33.85 -1.48 -12.40
CA GLU A 75 32.98 -2.66 -12.31
C GLU A 75 33.17 -3.38 -10.97
N LYS A 76 34.41 -3.57 -10.52
CA LYS A 76 34.71 -4.17 -9.22
C LYS A 76 34.17 -3.34 -8.03
N GLU A 77 34.23 -2.01 -8.13
CA GLU A 77 33.63 -1.11 -7.13
C GLU A 77 32.10 -1.25 -7.09
N ARG A 78 31.46 -1.38 -8.25
CA ARG A 78 30.01 -1.64 -8.34
C ARG A 78 29.63 -3.00 -7.80
N GLU A 79 30.41 -4.03 -8.07
CA GLU A 79 30.21 -5.38 -7.55
C GLU A 79 30.24 -5.38 -6.02
N GLY A 80 31.21 -4.71 -5.40
CA GLY A 80 31.27 -4.56 -3.94
C GLY A 80 30.07 -3.78 -3.35
N LEU A 81 29.56 -2.76 -4.04
CA LEU A 81 28.34 -2.07 -3.61
C LEU A 81 27.11 -2.97 -3.69
N LEU A 82 27.01 -3.81 -4.73
CA LEU A 82 25.93 -4.78 -4.88
C LEU A 82 25.99 -5.86 -3.79
N GLU A 83 27.18 -6.36 -3.43
CA GLU A 83 27.35 -7.31 -2.32
C GLU A 83 26.90 -6.72 -0.98
N ASN A 84 27.22 -5.44 -0.72
CA ASN A 84 26.77 -4.75 0.49
C ASN A 84 25.24 -4.61 0.53
N MET A 85 24.63 -4.15 -0.56
CA MET A 85 23.16 -4.06 -0.66
C MET A 85 22.49 -5.42 -0.52
N THR A 86 23.09 -6.47 -1.07
CA THR A 86 22.59 -7.85 -0.95
C THR A 86 22.63 -8.31 0.51
N SER A 87 23.72 -8.02 1.21
CA SER A 87 23.86 -8.34 2.64
C SER A 87 22.84 -7.60 3.51
N GLU A 88 22.56 -6.33 3.22
CA GLU A 88 21.51 -5.54 3.90
C GLU A 88 20.11 -6.12 3.65
N LEU A 89 19.82 -6.51 2.40
CA LEU A 89 18.55 -7.16 2.05
C LEU A 89 18.39 -8.50 2.78
N GLU A 90 19.43 -9.32 2.84
CA GLU A 90 19.41 -10.57 3.61
C GLU A 90 19.14 -10.34 5.10
N THR A 91 19.70 -9.28 5.70
CA THR A 91 19.40 -8.97 7.10
C THR A 91 17.96 -8.51 7.30
N SER A 92 17.41 -7.77 6.34
CA SER A 92 16.01 -7.31 6.37
C SER A 92 15.04 -8.48 6.21
N ILE A 93 15.36 -9.45 5.33
CA ILE A 93 14.59 -10.69 5.16
C ILE A 93 14.53 -11.47 6.48
N ARG A 94 15.66 -11.65 7.17
CA ARG A 94 15.69 -12.35 8.47
C ARG A 94 14.84 -11.64 9.54
N GLN A 95 14.82 -10.32 9.55
CA GLN A 95 13.96 -9.55 10.46
C GLN A 95 12.47 -9.77 10.14
N LEU A 96 12.11 -9.78 8.87
CA LEU A 96 10.73 -10.05 8.43
C LEU A 96 10.29 -11.46 8.81
N GLU A 97 11.14 -12.48 8.60
CA GLU A 97 10.86 -13.86 9.02
C GLU A 97 10.63 -13.97 10.54
N SER A 98 11.41 -13.21 11.34
CA SER A 98 11.20 -13.15 12.79
C SER A 98 9.86 -12.52 13.15
N LEU A 99 9.48 -11.42 12.51
CA LEU A 99 8.20 -10.75 12.74
C LEU A 99 7.00 -11.61 12.30
N GLU A 100 7.14 -12.33 11.19
CA GLU A 100 6.12 -13.26 10.70
C GLU A 100 5.86 -14.38 11.72
N LYS A 101 6.92 -14.93 12.31
CA LYS A 101 6.80 -15.93 13.38
C LYS A 101 6.10 -15.37 14.61
N GLU A 102 6.44 -14.15 15.04
CA GLU A 102 5.74 -13.51 16.15
C GLU A 102 4.25 -13.26 15.86
N LEU A 103 3.90 -12.87 14.63
CA LEU A 103 2.51 -12.70 14.21
C LEU A 103 1.76 -14.03 14.21
N GLN A 104 2.40 -15.11 13.77
CA GLN A 104 1.83 -16.45 13.81
C GLN A 104 1.54 -16.89 15.26
N ASP A 105 2.48 -16.66 16.18
CA ASP A 105 2.30 -16.96 17.61
C ASP A 105 1.15 -16.13 18.23
N ARG A 106 1.09 -14.82 17.94
CA ARG A 106 -0.01 -13.94 18.40
C ARG A 106 -1.36 -14.40 17.84
N ASN A 107 -1.41 -14.83 16.58
CA ASN A 107 -2.64 -15.31 15.96
C ASN A 107 -3.13 -16.62 16.62
N SER A 108 -2.21 -17.53 16.97
CA SER A 108 -2.55 -18.73 17.75
C SER A 108 -3.13 -18.35 19.11
N GLN A 109 -2.52 -17.40 19.82
CA GLN A 109 -3.03 -16.93 21.11
C GLN A 109 -4.43 -16.31 21.00
N LEU A 110 -4.69 -15.53 19.94
CA LEU A 110 -6.02 -14.96 19.69
C LEU A 110 -7.07 -16.03 19.37
N GLN A 111 -6.70 -17.11 18.69
CA GLN A 111 -7.60 -18.25 18.46
C GLN A 111 -7.96 -18.97 19.76
N ASP A 112 -6.99 -19.15 20.66
CA ASP A 112 -7.23 -19.74 21.98
C ASP A 112 -8.17 -18.87 22.82
N LEU A 113 -7.91 -17.55 22.88
CA LEU A 113 -8.77 -16.57 23.57
C LEU A 113 -10.19 -16.55 23.00
N ARG A 114 -10.34 -16.61 21.67
CA ARG A 114 -11.66 -16.69 21.02
C ARG A 114 -12.41 -17.94 21.43
N THR A 115 -11.72 -19.07 21.51
CA THR A 115 -12.31 -20.36 21.93
C THR A 115 -12.75 -20.29 23.39
N GLN A 116 -11.95 -19.69 24.28
CA GLN A 116 -12.31 -19.47 25.69
C GLN A 116 -13.55 -18.57 25.84
N LEU A 117 -13.63 -17.47 25.07
CA LEU A 117 -14.80 -16.59 25.09
C LEU A 117 -16.07 -17.30 24.59
N GLN A 118 -15.95 -18.18 23.59
CA GLN A 118 -17.07 -19.00 23.13
C GLN A 118 -17.53 -19.98 24.20
N GLU A 119 -16.61 -20.61 24.93
CA GLU A 119 -16.92 -21.49 26.06
C GLU A 119 -17.67 -20.72 27.17
N GLN A 120 -17.17 -19.54 27.55
CA GLN A 120 -17.81 -18.68 28.54
C GLN A 120 -19.20 -18.22 28.11
N GLY A 121 -19.38 -17.90 26.82
CA GLY A 121 -20.69 -17.57 26.26
C GLY A 121 -21.69 -18.72 26.43
N ARG A 122 -21.30 -19.95 26.09
CA ARG A 122 -22.15 -21.14 26.30
C ARG A 122 -22.49 -21.38 27.76
N GLU A 123 -21.53 -21.17 28.67
CA GLU A 123 -21.82 -21.31 30.10
C GLU A 123 -22.81 -20.26 30.61
N LEU A 124 -22.74 -19.02 30.10
CA LEU A 124 -23.68 -17.96 30.45
C LEU A 124 -25.08 -18.27 29.92
N GLU A 125 -25.20 -18.71 28.67
CA GLU A 125 -26.48 -19.15 28.09
C GLU A 125 -27.13 -20.28 28.91
N GLU A 126 -26.33 -21.24 29.37
CA GLU A 126 -26.83 -22.32 30.24
C GLU A 126 -27.26 -21.81 31.62
N ARG A 127 -26.55 -20.83 32.20
CA ARG A 127 -26.95 -20.19 33.47
C ARG A 127 -28.25 -19.40 33.31
N ASP A 128 -28.42 -18.67 32.22
CA ASP A 128 -29.66 -17.93 31.94
C ASP A 128 -30.85 -18.88 31.77
N ARG A 129 -30.68 -20.00 31.06
CA ARG A 129 -31.69 -21.05 30.94
C ARG A 129 -32.10 -21.63 32.30
N GLN A 130 -31.14 -21.83 33.21
CA GLN A 130 -31.42 -22.29 34.57
C GLN A 130 -32.14 -21.24 35.42
N LEU A 131 -31.82 -19.96 35.24
CA LEU A 131 -32.50 -18.85 35.92
C LEU A 131 -33.96 -18.73 35.44
N GLU A 132 -34.21 -18.84 34.13
CA GLU A 132 -35.56 -18.85 33.57
C GLU A 132 -36.41 -19.98 34.14
N GLU A 133 -35.86 -21.20 34.22
CA GLU A 133 -36.57 -22.34 34.81
C GLU A 133 -36.86 -22.13 36.31
N ARG A 134 -35.91 -21.57 37.07
CA ARG A 134 -36.16 -21.21 38.48
C ARG A 134 -37.25 -20.15 38.62
N ASN A 135 -37.26 -19.13 37.78
CA ASN A 135 -38.30 -18.10 37.80
C ASN A 135 -39.67 -18.72 37.50
N ARG A 136 -39.76 -19.62 36.52
CA ARG A 136 -41.00 -20.34 36.22
C ARG A 136 -41.52 -21.13 37.42
N GLN A 137 -40.63 -21.80 38.15
CA GLN A 137 -40.98 -22.54 39.36
C GLN A 137 -41.43 -21.62 40.51
N LEU A 138 -40.83 -20.42 40.62
CA LEU A 138 -41.24 -19.42 41.60
C LEU A 138 -42.64 -18.87 41.27
N GLU A 139 -42.90 -18.53 40.02
CA GLU A 139 -44.23 -18.10 39.56
C GLU A 139 -45.31 -19.15 39.84
N GLU A 140 -44.98 -20.44 39.63
CA GLU A 140 -45.92 -21.53 39.92
C GLU A 140 -46.20 -21.67 41.42
N ARG A 141 -45.18 -21.54 42.27
CA ARG A 141 -45.36 -21.52 43.73
C ARG A 141 -46.18 -20.32 44.19
N GLU A 142 -45.96 -19.15 43.61
CA GLU A 142 -46.72 -17.94 43.92
C GLU A 142 -48.21 -18.12 43.60
N ARG A 143 -48.54 -18.68 42.42
CA ARG A 143 -49.92 -19.04 42.06
C ARG A 143 -50.54 -20.03 43.04
N GLN A 144 -49.79 -21.04 43.50
CA GLN A 144 -50.28 -22.01 44.49
C GLN A 144 -50.56 -21.35 45.84
N LEU A 145 -49.70 -20.43 46.27
CA LEU A 145 -49.89 -19.66 47.51
C LEU A 145 -51.11 -18.75 47.41
N GLU A 146 -51.29 -18.04 46.30
CA GLU A 146 -52.48 -17.22 46.05
C GLU A 146 -53.77 -18.04 46.07
N GLN A 147 -53.76 -19.23 45.47
CA GLN A 147 -54.92 -20.12 45.48
C GLN A 147 -55.23 -20.59 46.92
N ARG A 148 -54.20 -20.93 47.70
CA ARG A 148 -54.36 -21.33 49.10
C ARG A 148 -54.88 -20.19 49.97
N ASN A 149 -54.39 -18.96 49.77
CA ASN A 149 -54.90 -17.77 50.45
C ASN A 149 -56.37 -17.53 50.12
N ARG A 150 -56.76 -17.61 48.84
CA ARG A 150 -58.18 -17.51 48.45
C ARG A 150 -59.05 -18.55 49.16
N GLN A 151 -58.61 -19.80 49.25
CA GLN A 151 -59.34 -20.84 49.97
C GLN A 151 -59.45 -20.57 51.49
N LEU A 152 -58.42 -19.96 52.09
CA LEU A 152 -58.45 -19.57 53.50
C LEU A 152 -59.42 -18.39 53.73
N GLU A 153 -59.38 -17.38 52.86
CA GLU A 153 -60.33 -16.25 52.89
C GLU A 153 -61.78 -16.70 52.70
N GLU A 154 -62.02 -17.69 51.83
CA GLU A 154 -63.34 -18.26 51.59
C GLU A 154 -63.85 -19.03 52.83
N ARG A 155 -62.97 -19.80 53.49
CA ARG A 155 -63.29 -20.46 54.77
C ARG A 155 -63.50 -19.49 55.93
N GLU A 156 -62.82 -18.36 55.95
CA GLU A 156 -63.10 -17.28 56.90
C GLU A 156 -64.45 -16.62 56.60
N ARG A 157 -64.77 -16.36 55.32
CA ARG A 157 -66.08 -15.84 54.90
C ARG A 157 -67.22 -16.80 55.25
N GLU A 158 -67.05 -18.10 55.07
CA GLU A 158 -68.04 -19.11 55.44
C GLU A 158 -68.29 -19.17 56.96
N GLN A 159 -67.26 -18.87 57.78
CA GLN A 159 -67.39 -18.77 59.24
C GLN A 159 -68.06 -17.47 59.73
N LEU A 160 -68.23 -16.46 58.86
CA LEU A 160 -68.74 -15.13 59.21
C LEU A 160 -70.17 -14.83 58.72
N THR A 161 -70.98 -15.84 58.42
CA THR A 161 -72.37 -15.63 57.97
C THR A 161 -73.40 -15.70 59.12
N ASP A 162 -73.67 -14.54 59.73
CA ASP A 162 -74.95 -14.18 60.39
C ASP A 162 -75.40 -12.82 59.83
N PRO A 163 -76.68 -12.60 59.43
CA PRO A 163 -77.04 -11.47 58.57
C PRO A 163 -77.55 -10.26 59.37
N GLY A 164 -77.00 -9.07 59.08
CA GLY A 164 -77.49 -7.78 59.57
C GLY A 164 -77.27 -6.64 58.56
N PRO A 165 -78.14 -5.60 58.53
CA PRO A 165 -78.67 -4.98 57.30
C PRO A 165 -77.96 -3.69 56.82
N PRO A 166 -78.25 -3.20 55.58
CA PRO A 166 -77.57 -2.07 54.90
C PRO A 166 -78.20 -0.71 55.33
N PRO A 167 -77.87 0.50 54.79
CA PRO A 167 -77.08 0.89 53.60
C PRO A 167 -76.17 2.15 53.81
N ILE A 168 -75.61 2.74 52.73
CA ILE A 168 -75.78 4.17 52.33
C ILE A 168 -74.76 4.61 51.24
N ARG A 169 -75.30 5.32 50.25
CA ARG A 169 -74.65 6.00 49.11
C ARG A 169 -73.71 7.15 49.52
N ARG A 170 -72.71 7.46 48.66
CA ARG A 170 -72.34 8.79 48.07
C ARG A 170 -70.98 8.62 47.35
N SER A 171 -70.89 8.83 46.03
CA SER A 171 -70.81 10.11 45.29
C SER A 171 -69.53 10.92 45.56
N GLY A 172 -68.71 11.09 44.50
CA GLY A 172 -67.66 12.10 44.34
C GLY A 172 -66.37 11.45 43.80
N SER A 173 -66.04 11.48 42.50
CA SER A 173 -65.67 12.58 41.59
C SER A 173 -64.18 12.98 41.66
N ASN A 174 -63.60 13.05 40.46
CA ASN A 174 -62.35 13.70 40.03
C ASN A 174 -61.06 12.90 40.29
N ASP A 175 -60.03 12.94 39.45
CA ASP A 175 -59.77 13.40 38.07
C ASP A 175 -58.30 13.00 37.82
N ASN A 176 -57.87 13.02 36.55
CA ASN A 176 -56.48 13.07 36.07
C ASN A 176 -55.71 11.73 36.12
N ASP A 177 -54.95 11.29 35.11
CA ASP A 177 -54.17 12.10 34.17
C ASP A 177 -53.64 11.30 32.95
N PHE A 178 -53.42 12.05 31.87
CA PHE A 178 -52.38 11.96 30.83
C PHE A 178 -52.16 10.71 29.91
N LEU A 179 -52.44 10.96 28.63
CA LEU A 179 -51.57 10.82 27.43
C LEU A 179 -51.42 9.49 26.67
N ARG A 180 -51.88 9.60 25.41
CA ARG A 180 -51.53 8.92 24.13
C ARG A 180 -50.02 8.88 23.81
N PRO A 181 -49.53 8.25 22.70
CA PRO A 181 -50.25 7.50 21.65
C PRO A 181 -49.64 6.11 21.29
N ASN A 182 -50.42 5.29 20.57
CA ASN A 182 -49.89 4.23 19.71
C ASN A 182 -50.27 4.56 18.25
N MET A 183 -49.27 4.89 17.43
CA MET A 183 -49.35 5.08 15.98
C MET A 183 -48.03 4.62 15.37
N GLY A 184 -48.09 3.85 14.28
CA GLY A 184 -46.95 3.64 13.39
C GLY A 184 -46.71 2.20 12.99
N GLY A 185 -47.59 1.62 12.17
CA GLY A 185 -47.22 0.52 11.28
C GLY A 185 -46.73 1.12 9.97
N GLU A 186 -45.45 0.94 9.64
CA GLU A 186 -44.88 1.33 8.35
C GLU A 186 -44.62 0.12 7.46
N SER A 187 -45.05 0.27 6.21
CA SER A 187 -44.87 -0.64 5.08
C SER A 187 -43.50 -0.39 4.41
N PRO A 188 -42.91 -1.38 3.71
CA PRO A 188 -41.56 -1.25 3.16
C PRO A 188 -41.55 -0.44 1.85
N GLY A 189 -40.78 0.65 1.83
CA GLY A 189 -40.52 1.46 0.64
C GLY A 189 -39.40 0.87 -0.25
N PRO A 190 -39.41 1.13 -1.57
CA PRO A 190 -38.47 0.56 -2.53
C PRO A 190 -37.13 1.29 -2.55
N ALA A 191 -36.09 0.55 -2.95
CA ALA A 191 -34.70 0.99 -3.09
C ALA A 191 -34.51 2.22 -4.00
N PRO A 192 -33.49 3.06 -3.76
CA PRO A 192 -33.21 4.20 -4.61
C PRO A 192 -32.55 3.76 -5.93
N PRO A 193 -32.77 4.50 -7.03
CA PRO A 193 -32.14 4.23 -8.31
C PRO A 193 -30.70 4.76 -8.36
N VAL A 194 -29.88 3.97 -9.05
CA VAL A 194 -28.55 4.21 -9.64
C VAL A 194 -28.15 5.70 -9.72
N SER A 195 -27.09 6.04 -8.99
CA SER A 195 -26.46 7.35 -8.92
C SER A 195 -25.76 7.74 -10.23
N PRO A 196 -25.91 9.00 -10.71
CA PRO A 196 -25.00 9.57 -11.71
C PRO A 196 -23.64 9.85 -11.06
N ALA A 197 -22.57 9.87 -11.86
CA ALA A 197 -21.19 10.00 -11.41
C ALA A 197 -21.01 11.00 -10.24
N VAL A 198 -20.85 10.46 -9.03
CA VAL A 198 -20.70 11.20 -7.78
C VAL A 198 -19.44 12.07 -7.86
N SER A 199 -19.61 13.38 -7.70
CA SER A 199 -18.50 14.33 -7.56
C SER A 199 -17.77 14.01 -6.25
N GLU A 200 -16.59 13.40 -6.37
CA GLU A 200 -15.76 13.03 -5.22
C GLU A 200 -15.00 14.26 -4.70
N LEU A 201 -15.08 14.50 -3.38
CA LEU A 201 -14.30 15.51 -2.67
C LEU A 201 -13.13 14.83 -1.96
N ARG A 202 -11.93 15.42 -2.01
CA ARG A 202 -10.71 14.90 -1.36
C ARG A 202 -10.15 15.95 -0.42
N LEU A 203 -10.01 15.62 0.85
CA LEU A 203 -9.58 16.50 1.93
C LEU A 203 -8.34 15.91 2.59
N VAL A 204 -7.37 16.76 2.93
CA VAL A 204 -6.16 16.36 3.68
C VAL A 204 -6.16 17.09 5.01
N LEU A 205 -6.13 16.35 6.12
CA LEU A 205 -6.09 16.90 7.48
C LEU A 205 -4.65 17.06 7.94
N LEU A 206 -4.24 18.29 8.22
CA LEU A 206 -2.90 18.66 8.67
C LEU A 206 -2.99 19.29 10.06
N GLY A 207 -2.00 19.10 10.92
CA GLY A 207 -1.94 19.72 12.25
C GLY A 207 -1.13 18.91 13.25
N GLY A 208 -0.97 19.44 14.46
CA GLY A 208 -0.24 18.77 15.54
C GLY A 208 -0.87 17.45 16.00
N SER A 209 -0.12 16.64 16.75
CA SER A 209 -0.59 15.37 17.32
C SER A 209 -1.82 15.54 18.21
N THR A 210 -1.89 16.64 18.95
CA THR A 210 -2.96 16.98 19.90
C THR A 210 -4.09 17.80 19.27
N ALA A 211 -3.99 18.15 17.98
CA ALA A 211 -4.99 19.00 17.31
C ALA A 211 -6.35 18.32 17.09
N GLY A 212 -6.44 17.01 17.30
CA GLY A 212 -7.69 16.26 17.13
C GLY A 212 -8.05 15.96 15.66
N LYS A 213 -7.04 15.80 14.79
CA LYS A 213 -7.20 15.47 13.36
C LYS A 213 -8.11 14.26 13.14
N ARG A 214 -7.78 13.13 13.77
CA ARG A 214 -8.57 11.90 13.75
C ARG A 214 -10.04 12.12 14.09
N ALA A 215 -10.27 12.89 15.14
CA ALA A 215 -11.61 13.14 15.64
C ALA A 215 -12.39 14.07 14.70
N ALA A 216 -11.74 15.11 14.16
CA ALA A 216 -12.30 15.94 13.09
C ALA A 216 -12.61 15.12 11.82
N GLY A 217 -11.74 14.19 11.44
CA GLY A 217 -11.96 13.29 10.31
C GLY A 217 -13.19 12.40 10.49
N ASN A 218 -13.34 11.78 11.67
CA ASN A 218 -14.54 11.02 12.02
C ASN A 218 -15.81 11.89 12.02
N THR A 219 -15.75 13.10 12.56
CA THR A 219 -16.88 14.03 12.53
C THR A 219 -17.26 14.41 11.10
N ILE A 220 -16.27 14.67 10.22
CA ILE A 220 -16.52 15.01 8.80
C ILE A 220 -17.16 13.83 8.07
N LEU A 221 -16.70 12.60 8.29
CA LEU A 221 -17.23 11.41 7.63
C LEU A 221 -18.56 10.92 8.22
N GLY A 222 -18.94 11.38 9.42
CA GLY A 222 -20.16 10.94 10.10
C GLY A 222 -20.09 9.54 10.71
N THR A 223 -18.95 8.86 10.58
CA THR A 223 -18.69 7.50 11.08
C THR A 223 -17.33 7.40 11.78
N GLU A 224 -17.15 6.41 12.66
CA GLU A 224 -15.89 6.18 13.41
C GLU A 224 -14.81 5.45 12.57
N GLU A 225 -14.59 5.85 11.33
CA GLU A 225 -13.73 5.16 10.35
C GLU A 225 -12.25 5.14 10.70
N PHE A 226 -11.79 6.20 11.39
CA PHE A 226 -10.43 6.25 11.88
C PHE A 226 -10.30 5.53 13.23
N GLY A 227 -11.38 5.08 13.88
CA GLY A 227 -11.38 4.40 15.19
C GLY A 227 -11.20 5.35 16.40
N ARG A 228 -11.78 5.01 17.55
CA ARG A 228 -11.58 5.71 18.83
C ARG A 228 -10.35 5.16 19.56
N GLN A 229 -9.20 5.81 19.44
CA GLN A 229 -8.17 5.69 20.48
C GLN A 229 -8.41 6.78 21.51
N ALA A 230 -9.30 6.51 22.46
CA ALA A 230 -9.33 7.25 23.70
C ALA A 230 -8.12 6.79 24.55
N SER A 231 -7.17 7.70 24.75
CA SER A 231 -6.26 7.73 25.91
C SER A 231 -5.59 6.40 26.29
N THR A 232 -4.37 6.20 25.79
CA THR A 232 -3.29 5.88 26.71
C THR A 232 -2.17 6.88 26.49
N LEU A 233 -2.03 7.81 27.43
CA LEU A 233 -0.77 8.51 27.70
C LEU A 233 0.26 7.45 28.14
N THR A 234 0.75 6.67 27.18
CA THR A 234 1.97 5.89 27.33
C THR A 234 2.93 6.41 26.29
N HIS A 235 3.91 7.18 26.77
CA HIS A 235 5.12 7.57 26.07
C HIS A 235 5.97 6.34 25.72
N THR A 236 5.44 5.35 24.99
CA THR A 236 6.17 4.15 24.56
C THR A 236 5.45 3.45 23.40
N SER A 237 5.17 4.17 22.32
CA SER A 237 4.93 3.54 21.02
C SER A 237 5.63 4.39 19.98
N THR A 238 6.89 4.02 19.68
CA THR A 238 7.59 4.38 18.46
C THR A 238 6.97 3.62 17.27
N GLU A 239 5.64 3.68 17.12
CA GLU A 239 5.00 3.33 15.86
C GLU A 239 5.01 4.59 15.02
N THR A 240 5.76 4.56 13.92
CA THR A 240 5.67 5.55 12.86
C THR A 240 4.22 5.61 12.39
N GLN A 241 3.50 6.64 12.80
CA GLN A 241 2.18 6.93 12.24
C GLN A 241 2.37 7.31 10.77
N HIS A 242 1.62 6.66 9.89
CA HIS A 242 1.63 6.91 8.45
C HIS A 242 0.33 7.59 8.01
N SER A 243 0.38 8.31 6.90
CA SER A 243 -0.82 8.91 6.30
C SER A 243 -1.83 7.83 5.90
N GLU A 244 -3.09 8.02 6.28
CA GLU A 244 -4.18 7.08 6.01
C GLU A 244 -5.37 7.79 5.34
N SER A 245 -6.00 7.15 4.37
CA SER A 245 -7.25 7.65 3.77
C SER A 245 -8.45 6.84 4.23
N ARG A 246 -9.57 7.52 4.48
CA ARG A 246 -10.90 6.93 4.65
C ARG A 246 -11.90 7.61 3.73
N GLN A 247 -12.93 6.88 3.34
CA GLN A 247 -13.98 7.36 2.45
C GLN A 247 -15.34 7.20 3.12
N GLY A 248 -16.21 8.18 2.95
CA GLY A 248 -17.59 8.15 3.42
C GLY A 248 -18.52 8.92 2.50
N GLU A 249 -19.82 8.69 2.66
CA GLU A 249 -20.86 9.47 1.98
C GLU A 249 -21.42 10.51 2.94
N VAL A 250 -21.26 11.79 2.59
CA VAL A 250 -21.65 12.92 3.42
C VAL A 250 -22.47 13.85 2.55
N ALA A 251 -23.68 14.24 2.97
CA ALA A 251 -24.58 15.11 2.19
C ALA A 251 -24.77 14.65 0.71
N GLY A 252 -24.84 13.33 0.47
CA GLY A 252 -25.04 12.74 -0.86
C GLY A 252 -23.84 12.82 -1.82
N ARG A 253 -22.63 13.14 -1.31
CA ARG A 253 -21.38 13.14 -2.07
C ARG A 253 -20.34 12.24 -1.41
N ARG A 254 -19.48 11.61 -2.24
CA ARG A 254 -18.34 10.85 -1.73
C ARG A 254 -17.26 11.81 -1.25
N VAL A 255 -16.83 11.64 0.00
CA VAL A 255 -15.76 12.42 0.61
C VAL A 255 -14.65 11.47 1.04
N THR A 256 -13.45 11.71 0.51
CA THR A 256 -12.21 11.05 0.88
C THR A 256 -11.44 11.99 1.82
N VAL A 257 -11.16 11.54 3.04
CA VAL A 257 -10.38 12.27 4.04
C VAL A 257 -9.06 11.53 4.24
N VAL A 258 -7.94 12.24 4.05
CA VAL A 258 -6.59 11.75 4.34
C VAL A 258 -6.15 12.36 5.67
N GLU A 259 -5.93 11.52 6.67
CA GLU A 259 -5.29 11.90 7.92
C GLU A 259 -3.77 11.79 7.76
N THR A 260 -3.03 12.83 8.11
CA THR A 260 -1.56 12.80 8.13
C THR A 260 -1.05 12.63 9.57
N PRO A 261 0.17 12.10 9.76
CA PRO A 261 0.86 12.19 11.03
C PRO A 261 1.24 13.64 11.35
N ASP A 262 1.84 13.85 12.52
CA ASP A 262 2.31 15.17 12.95
C ASP A 262 3.61 15.55 12.23
N TRP A 263 3.44 16.06 11.01
CA TRP A 263 4.53 16.60 10.20
C TRP A 263 5.18 17.83 10.83
N PHE A 264 4.51 18.49 11.78
CA PHE A 264 4.97 19.75 12.37
C PHE A 264 5.89 19.53 13.57
N CYS A 265 5.84 18.36 14.20
CA CYS A 265 6.74 17.94 15.26
C CYS A 265 8.23 17.95 14.83
N SER A 266 9.12 18.28 15.77
CA SER A 266 10.58 18.28 15.58
C SER A 266 11.22 16.89 15.70
N GLY A 267 10.48 15.89 16.19
CA GLY A 267 10.95 14.52 16.37
C GLY A 267 10.89 13.64 15.12
N LEU A 268 10.26 14.11 14.03
CA LEU A 268 10.14 13.36 12.77
C LEU A 268 11.39 13.60 11.89
N SER A 269 11.99 12.54 11.38
CA SER A 269 13.14 12.69 10.47
C SER A 269 12.69 13.25 9.11
N GLU A 270 13.55 14.03 8.43
CA GLU A 270 13.24 14.56 7.09
C GLU A 270 12.94 13.44 6.08
N LYS A 271 13.58 12.27 6.24
CA LYS A 271 13.36 11.12 5.36
C LYS A 271 11.95 10.57 5.53
N ASP A 272 11.52 10.36 6.78
CA ASP A 272 10.19 9.82 7.09
C ASP A 272 9.11 10.83 6.71
N LEU A 273 9.35 12.12 6.93
CA LEU A 273 8.48 13.20 6.46
C LEU A 273 8.30 13.14 4.94
N ARG A 274 9.39 13.09 4.16
CA ARG A 274 9.31 13.04 2.69
C ARG A 274 8.59 11.79 2.20
N GLN A 275 8.84 10.64 2.83
CA GLN A 275 8.17 9.39 2.49
C GLN A 275 6.67 9.48 2.75
N ASP A 276 6.27 10.03 3.88
CA ASP A 276 4.88 10.14 4.27
C ASP A 276 4.12 11.23 3.50
N VAL A 277 4.78 12.35 3.17
CA VAL A 277 4.25 13.35 2.21
C VAL A 277 4.01 12.69 0.86
N GLY A 278 4.94 11.84 0.39
CA GLY A 278 4.75 11.06 -0.83
C GLY A 278 3.54 10.11 -0.75
N LEU A 279 3.33 9.47 0.40
CA LEU A 279 2.15 8.65 0.66
C LEU A 279 0.87 9.49 0.64
N CYS A 280 0.83 10.64 1.30
CA CYS A 280 -0.29 11.56 1.29
C CYS A 280 -0.63 12.02 -0.14
N VAL A 281 0.37 12.35 -0.96
CA VAL A 281 0.17 12.71 -2.38
C VAL A 281 -0.49 11.57 -3.15
N ARG A 282 -0.05 10.32 -2.93
CA ARG A 282 -0.69 9.13 -3.52
C ARG A 282 -2.15 9.01 -3.09
N LEU A 283 -2.42 9.12 -1.79
CA LEU A 283 -3.77 8.96 -1.22
C LEU A 283 -4.74 10.09 -1.62
N SER A 284 -4.22 11.27 -2.00
CA SER A 284 -5.03 12.42 -2.40
C SER A 284 -5.05 12.68 -3.92
N ALA A 285 -4.46 11.80 -4.74
CA ALA A 285 -4.40 11.92 -6.19
C ALA A 285 -5.80 12.05 -6.85
N PRO A 286 -5.95 12.85 -7.93
CA PRO A 286 -4.95 13.68 -8.62
C PRO A 286 -4.54 14.97 -7.87
N GLY A 287 -5.11 15.21 -6.69
CA GLY A 287 -4.88 16.41 -5.89
C GLY A 287 -5.99 16.61 -4.85
N PRO A 288 -5.69 17.14 -3.65
CA PRO A 288 -6.72 17.47 -2.68
C PRO A 288 -7.54 18.67 -3.13
N HIS A 289 -8.83 18.67 -2.86
CA HIS A 289 -9.69 19.83 -3.10
C HIS A 289 -9.42 20.92 -2.07
N ALA A 290 -9.18 20.52 -0.82
CA ALA A 290 -8.76 21.40 0.25
C ALA A 290 -7.80 20.72 1.24
N PHE A 291 -6.88 21.52 1.78
CA PHE A 291 -6.12 21.19 2.99
C PHE A 291 -6.85 21.76 4.20
N LEU A 292 -7.11 20.95 5.21
CA LEU A 292 -7.72 21.38 6.46
C LEU A 292 -6.64 21.43 7.53
N LEU A 293 -6.24 22.65 7.89
CA LEU A 293 -5.26 22.87 8.95
C LEU A 293 -5.96 22.90 10.30
N VAL A 294 -5.88 21.78 11.02
CA VAL A 294 -6.54 21.53 12.29
C VAL A 294 -5.74 22.18 13.41
N ILE A 295 -6.37 23.11 14.12
CA ILE A 295 -5.78 23.86 15.23
C ILE A 295 -6.75 23.78 16.43
N PRO A 296 -6.31 23.34 17.61
CA PRO A 296 -7.18 23.34 18.78
C PRO A 296 -7.48 24.79 19.21
N VAL A 297 -8.63 25.02 19.86
CA VAL A 297 -9.05 26.33 20.37
C VAL A 297 -8.02 26.97 21.32
N GLU A 298 -7.23 26.15 22.02
CA GLU A 298 -6.11 26.57 22.87
C GLU A 298 -4.83 25.89 22.36
N PRO A 299 -4.16 26.46 21.33
CA PRO A 299 -2.95 25.87 20.75
C PRO A 299 -1.73 26.04 21.67
N SER A 300 -0.74 25.19 21.48
CA SER A 300 0.53 25.32 22.19
C SER A 300 1.38 26.43 21.56
N GLU A 301 2.14 27.18 22.37
CA GLU A 301 2.89 28.35 21.90
C GLU A 301 3.89 27.99 20.78
N GLY A 302 3.80 28.70 19.65
CA GLY A 302 4.77 28.61 18.55
C GLY A 302 4.55 27.47 17.56
N GLU A 303 3.41 26.79 17.59
CA GLU A 303 3.02 25.81 16.57
C GLU A 303 2.68 26.46 15.23
N GLU A 304 2.06 27.64 15.23
CA GLU A 304 1.55 28.31 14.03
C GLU A 304 2.67 28.70 13.06
N MET A 305 3.79 29.21 13.60
CA MET A 305 4.97 29.56 12.81
C MET A 305 5.57 28.32 12.13
N ARG A 306 5.63 27.18 12.83
CA ARG A 306 6.10 25.91 12.26
C ARG A 306 5.15 25.41 11.16
N MET A 307 3.84 25.60 11.33
CA MET A 307 2.87 25.25 10.29
C MET A 307 3.07 26.08 9.02
N LEU A 308 3.30 27.39 9.15
CA LEU A 308 3.60 28.28 8.03
C LEU A 308 4.82 27.80 7.23
N GLU A 309 5.96 27.60 7.91
CA GLU A 309 7.22 27.24 7.26
C GLU A 309 7.16 25.87 6.57
N LYS A 310 6.68 24.84 7.29
CA LYS A 310 6.66 23.47 6.76
C LYS A 310 5.65 23.28 5.63
N MET A 311 4.50 23.96 5.70
CA MET A 311 3.48 23.84 4.65
C MET A 311 4.02 24.34 3.29
N GLU A 312 4.78 25.43 3.31
CA GLU A 312 5.43 25.97 2.11
C GLU A 312 6.56 25.08 1.60
N ASP A 313 7.35 24.49 2.49
CA ASP A 313 8.41 23.54 2.11
C ASP A 313 7.83 22.27 1.45
N MET A 314 6.74 21.73 2.00
CA MET A 314 6.14 20.48 1.51
C MET A 314 5.34 20.67 0.21
N PHE A 315 4.49 21.69 0.16
CA PHE A 315 3.53 21.84 -0.94
C PHE A 315 3.79 23.06 -1.81
N GLY A 316 4.60 24.03 -1.36
CA GLY A 316 4.81 25.30 -2.05
C GLY A 316 3.72 26.34 -1.74
N GLU A 317 3.99 27.60 -2.04
CA GLU A 317 3.12 28.74 -1.71
C GLU A 317 1.69 28.63 -2.29
N GLY A 318 1.53 27.94 -3.43
CA GLY A 318 0.22 27.74 -4.06
C GLY A 318 -0.79 26.94 -3.22
N CYS A 319 -0.33 26.19 -2.22
CA CYS A 319 -1.19 25.36 -1.38
C CYS A 319 -2.16 26.21 -0.54
N TRP A 320 -1.74 27.41 -0.11
CA TRP A 320 -2.56 28.32 0.70
C TRP A 320 -3.87 28.66 0.02
N GLY A 321 -3.89 28.74 -1.32
CA GLY A 321 -5.11 28.91 -2.09
C GLY A 321 -6.14 27.81 -1.83
N HIS A 322 -5.75 26.60 -1.45
CA HIS A 322 -6.62 25.47 -1.13
C HIS A 322 -6.69 25.15 0.37
N THR A 323 -6.11 25.97 1.24
CA THR A 323 -6.11 25.74 2.69
C THR A 323 -7.30 26.42 3.39
N LEU A 324 -7.92 25.72 4.33
CA LEU A 324 -8.91 26.22 5.27
C LEU A 324 -8.48 25.84 6.69
N ILE A 325 -8.57 26.77 7.63
CA ILE A 325 -8.25 26.52 9.05
C ILE A 325 -9.47 25.91 9.73
N LEU A 326 -9.28 24.77 10.38
CA LEU A 326 -10.31 24.04 11.12
C LEU A 326 -10.00 24.12 12.61
N PHE A 327 -10.74 24.96 13.33
CA PHE A 327 -10.61 25.05 14.78
C PHE A 327 -11.36 23.89 15.44
N THR A 328 -10.69 23.14 16.31
CA THR A 328 -11.30 22.03 17.06
C THR A 328 -11.50 22.39 18.52
N ASN A 329 -12.73 22.24 19.02
CA ASN A 329 -13.04 22.38 20.45
C ASN A 329 -13.17 20.99 21.09
N ALA A 330 -12.07 20.46 21.63
CA ALA A 330 -12.05 19.14 22.28
C ALA A 330 -12.60 19.17 23.72
N GLU A 331 -12.56 20.32 24.39
CA GLU A 331 -12.87 20.41 25.83
C GLU A 331 -14.32 20.81 26.12
N GLY A 332 -15.07 21.31 25.13
CA GLY A 332 -16.44 21.78 25.35
C GLY A 332 -16.49 23.15 26.04
N LEU A 333 -15.44 23.96 25.83
CA LEU A 333 -15.28 25.30 26.39
C LEU A 333 -16.22 26.31 25.71
N GLY A 334 -17.53 26.19 25.94
CA GLY A 334 -18.55 27.12 25.46
C GLY A 334 -18.64 27.30 23.92
N GLU A 335 -19.70 27.91 23.45
CA GLU A 335 -19.78 28.38 22.06
C GLU A 335 -18.96 29.66 21.93
N ARG A 336 -17.65 29.54 21.67
CA ARG A 336 -16.83 30.67 21.22
C ARG A 336 -17.01 30.86 19.72
N SER A 337 -17.10 32.10 19.27
CA SER A 337 -17.10 32.42 17.84
C SER A 337 -15.68 32.34 17.25
N VAL A 338 -15.56 32.15 15.94
CA VAL A 338 -14.24 32.19 15.26
C VAL A 338 -13.61 33.57 15.44
N GLU A 339 -14.43 34.61 15.41
CA GLU A 339 -14.04 36.01 15.57
C GLU A 339 -13.41 36.28 16.94
N GLU A 340 -13.95 35.68 18.01
CA GLU A 340 -13.36 35.76 19.35
C GLU A 340 -11.98 35.10 19.41
N LEU A 341 -11.82 33.93 18.80
CA LEU A 341 -10.52 33.21 18.77
C LEU A 341 -9.43 34.02 18.06
N LEU A 342 -9.81 34.70 16.97
CA LEU A 342 -8.89 35.55 16.22
C LEU A 342 -8.51 36.83 16.97
N GLN A 343 -9.40 37.37 17.80
CA GLN A 343 -9.15 38.55 18.64
C GLN A 343 -8.23 38.24 19.82
N THR A 344 -8.36 37.04 20.41
CA THR A 344 -7.52 36.59 21.53
C THR A 344 -6.23 35.88 21.08
N GLY A 345 -6.10 35.60 19.78
CA GLY A 345 -5.01 34.82 19.20
C GLY A 345 -3.67 35.55 19.12
N SER A 346 -2.61 34.77 18.89
CA SER A 346 -1.25 35.27 18.68
C SER A 346 -1.10 36.01 17.34
N GLN A 347 -0.02 36.78 17.18
CA GLN A 347 0.28 37.46 15.92
C GLN A 347 0.54 36.46 14.79
N GLU A 348 1.13 35.32 15.12
CA GLU A 348 1.44 34.21 14.21
C GLU A 348 0.15 33.56 13.70
N LEU A 349 -0.85 33.37 14.57
CA LEU A 349 -2.16 32.85 14.16
C LEU A 349 -2.87 33.81 13.19
N GLN A 350 -2.79 35.12 13.43
CA GLN A 350 -3.36 36.12 12.53
C GLN A 350 -2.70 36.09 11.14
N GLN A 351 -1.37 35.95 11.09
CA GLN A 351 -0.65 35.79 9.81
C GLN A 351 -1.06 34.51 9.07
N LEU A 352 -1.23 33.40 9.79
CA LEU A 352 -1.68 32.13 9.22
C LEU A 352 -3.09 32.23 8.64
N VAL A 353 -3.99 32.93 9.33
CA VAL A 353 -5.37 33.18 8.88
C VAL A 353 -5.40 34.09 7.65
N GLU A 354 -4.57 35.13 7.63
CA GLU A 354 -4.42 36.02 6.48
C GLU A 354 -3.87 35.27 5.25
N LYS A 355 -2.83 34.43 5.42
CA LYS A 355 -2.31 33.53 4.37
C LYS A 355 -3.39 32.59 3.84
N CYS A 356 -4.22 32.07 4.74
CA CYS A 356 -5.38 31.25 4.38
C CYS A 356 -6.55 32.08 3.83
N GLY A 357 -6.41 33.38 3.56
CA GLY A 357 -7.48 34.21 2.97
C GLY A 357 -8.70 34.36 3.89
N ASN A 358 -8.50 34.38 5.20
CA ASN A 358 -9.55 34.49 6.23
C ASN A 358 -10.58 33.33 6.20
N ARG A 359 -10.16 32.15 5.74
CA ARG A 359 -11.01 30.96 5.67
C ARG A 359 -10.83 30.09 6.91
N CYS A 360 -11.78 30.22 7.83
CA CYS A 360 -11.82 29.48 9.08
C CYS A 360 -13.17 28.79 9.27
N HIS A 361 -13.16 27.64 9.96
CA HIS A 361 -14.37 26.93 10.39
C HIS A 361 -14.16 26.36 11.79
N LEU A 362 -15.18 26.46 12.65
CA LEU A 362 -15.15 25.90 13.99
C LEU A 362 -15.92 24.57 14.02
N LEU A 363 -15.24 23.52 14.46
CA LEU A 363 -15.80 22.18 14.59
C LEU A 363 -15.77 21.74 16.06
N ASN A 364 -16.95 21.46 16.61
CA ASN A 364 -17.07 20.85 17.93
C ASN A 364 -17.02 19.33 17.78
N VAL A 365 -15.95 18.73 18.29
CA VAL A 365 -15.63 17.31 18.09
C VAL A 365 -16.45 16.40 19.04
N LYS A 366 -17.04 16.97 20.10
CA LYS A 366 -17.87 16.23 21.08
C LYS A 366 -19.36 16.20 20.74
N ASP A 367 -19.82 17.07 19.85
CA ASP A 367 -21.22 17.07 19.45
C ASP A 367 -21.51 15.83 18.58
N ARG A 368 -22.74 15.31 18.64
CA ARG A 368 -23.21 14.38 17.61
C ARG A 368 -23.00 15.01 16.23
N PRO A 369 -22.74 14.23 15.17
CA PRO A 369 -22.57 14.78 13.83
C PRO A 369 -23.78 15.67 13.51
N ASP A 370 -23.56 16.98 13.54
CA ASP A 370 -24.54 17.96 13.14
C ASP A 370 -24.31 18.16 11.64
N ASP A 371 -25.14 17.48 10.85
CA ASP A 371 -25.12 17.52 9.40
C ASP A 371 -25.10 18.97 8.88
N THR A 372 -25.67 19.92 9.63
CA THR A 372 -25.68 21.34 9.29
C THR A 372 -24.28 21.97 9.32
N LYS A 373 -23.49 21.71 10.37
CA LYS A 373 -22.12 22.27 10.50
C LYS A 373 -21.18 21.67 9.46
N ILE A 374 -21.30 20.37 9.20
CA ILE A 374 -20.53 19.67 8.17
C ILE A 374 -20.91 20.18 6.78
N THR A 375 -22.21 20.37 6.50
CA THR A 375 -22.68 20.96 5.23
C THR A 375 -22.11 22.36 5.02
N GLN A 376 -22.04 23.20 6.06
CA GLN A 376 -21.40 24.52 5.98
C GLN A 376 -19.90 24.44 5.69
N LEU A 377 -19.19 23.48 6.30
CA LEU A 377 -17.76 23.24 5.99
C LEU A 377 -17.59 22.85 4.51
N LEU A 378 -18.40 21.92 4.02
CA LEU A 378 -18.37 21.48 2.62
C LEU A 378 -18.71 22.61 1.66
N GLN A 379 -19.66 23.48 2.00
CA GLN A 379 -20.00 24.66 1.21
C GLN A 379 -18.82 25.64 1.14
N LYS A 380 -18.13 25.92 2.27
CA LYS A 380 -16.92 26.74 2.27
C LYS A 380 -15.82 26.14 1.38
N ILE A 381 -15.67 24.82 1.37
CA ILE A 381 -14.72 24.14 0.49
C ILE A 381 -15.13 24.27 -0.98
N ASP A 382 -16.42 24.14 -1.28
CA ASP A 382 -16.95 24.33 -2.64
C ASP A 382 -16.70 25.77 -3.12
N GLU A 383 -16.84 26.78 -2.25
CA GLU A 383 -16.48 28.17 -2.56
C GLU A 383 -14.99 28.32 -2.90
N ILE A 384 -14.09 27.66 -2.17
CA ILE A 384 -12.63 27.66 -2.42
C ILE A 384 -12.28 27.14 -3.82
N VAL A 385 -13.06 26.17 -4.33
CA VAL A 385 -12.81 25.53 -5.63
C VAL A 385 -13.64 26.14 -6.77
N SER A 386 -14.75 26.82 -6.47
CA SER A 386 -15.73 27.34 -7.45
C SER A 386 -15.20 28.41 -8.41
N GLY A 387 -14.07 29.06 -8.09
CA GLY A 387 -13.47 30.14 -8.90
C GLY A 387 -12.16 29.79 -9.62
N LYS A 388 -11.71 28.54 -9.55
CA LYS A 388 -10.40 28.13 -10.07
C LYS A 388 -10.51 27.28 -11.33
N ARG A 389 -9.51 27.40 -12.22
CA ARG A 389 -9.42 26.55 -13.44
C ARG A 389 -9.35 25.07 -13.07
N ASP A 390 -8.59 24.76 -12.04
CA ASP A 390 -8.46 23.42 -11.49
C ASP A 390 -9.24 23.35 -10.17
N ARG A 391 -10.18 22.40 -10.08
CA ARG A 391 -11.04 22.21 -8.89
C ARG A 391 -10.31 21.57 -7.71
N PHE A 392 -9.05 21.19 -7.90
CA PHE A 392 -8.20 20.57 -6.89
C PHE A 392 -6.80 21.16 -6.96
N TYR A 393 -6.06 21.06 -5.86
CA TYR A 393 -4.69 21.52 -5.76
C TYR A 393 -3.79 20.68 -6.67
N SER A 394 -2.98 21.37 -7.47
CA SER A 394 -2.01 20.73 -8.36
C SER A 394 -0.79 21.65 -8.52
N SER A 395 0.37 21.23 -8.01
CA SER A 395 1.67 21.87 -8.26
C SER A 395 2.53 20.98 -9.16
N GLN A 396 3.62 21.52 -9.70
CA GLN A 396 4.56 20.73 -10.51
C GLN A 396 5.15 19.56 -9.71
N THR A 397 5.48 19.77 -8.44
CA THR A 397 5.97 18.73 -7.53
C THR A 397 4.90 17.66 -7.28
N TYR A 398 3.65 18.07 -7.09
CA TYR A 398 2.52 17.17 -6.88
C TYR A 398 2.26 16.31 -8.13
N GLN A 399 2.28 16.90 -9.33
CA GLN A 399 2.11 16.17 -10.59
C GLN A 399 3.24 15.18 -10.88
N GLU A 400 4.49 15.54 -10.56
CA GLU A 400 5.61 14.62 -10.75
C GLU A 400 5.52 13.44 -9.79
N ALA A 401 5.22 13.69 -8.52
CA ALA A 401 4.97 12.64 -7.53
C ALA A 401 3.81 11.73 -7.95
N GLU A 402 2.69 12.29 -8.41
CA GLU A 402 1.55 11.53 -8.94
C GLU A 402 1.95 10.66 -10.14
N LYS A 403 2.73 11.18 -11.10
CA LYS A 403 3.21 10.40 -12.26
C LYS A 403 4.07 9.22 -11.85
N GLN A 404 4.98 9.41 -10.90
CA GLN A 404 5.84 8.34 -10.40
C GLN A 404 5.01 7.27 -9.68
N VAL A 405 4.05 7.68 -8.85
CA VAL A 405 3.09 6.79 -8.19
C VAL A 405 2.31 5.96 -9.21
N ARG A 406 1.68 6.60 -10.21
CA ARG A 406 0.97 5.90 -11.30
C ARG A 406 1.85 4.96 -12.11
N LYS A 407 3.17 5.19 -12.17
CA LYS A 407 4.12 4.30 -12.84
C LYS A 407 4.41 3.07 -11.98
N ILE A 408 4.60 3.26 -10.67
CA ILE A 408 4.81 2.17 -9.71
C ILE A 408 3.56 1.29 -9.62
N GLU A 409 2.38 1.88 -9.49
CA GLU A 409 1.10 1.14 -9.43
C GLU A 409 0.89 0.27 -10.67
N ARG A 410 1.18 0.80 -11.86
CA ARG A 410 1.13 0.00 -13.09
C ARG A 410 2.12 -1.16 -13.09
N ARG A 411 3.31 -0.99 -12.52
CA ARG A 411 4.28 -2.09 -12.41
C ARG A 411 3.81 -3.16 -11.43
N ILE A 412 3.32 -2.76 -10.26
CA ILE A 412 2.78 -3.67 -9.25
C ILE A 412 1.61 -4.45 -9.83
N GLN A 413 0.69 -3.77 -10.52
CA GLN A 413 -0.47 -4.41 -11.15
C GLN A 413 -0.05 -5.39 -12.25
N GLN A 414 0.94 -5.02 -13.09
CA GLN A 414 1.49 -5.93 -14.09
C GLN A 414 2.16 -7.16 -13.47
N GLU A 415 2.94 -6.98 -12.38
CA GLU A 415 3.57 -8.09 -11.66
C GLU A 415 2.52 -9.01 -11.02
N GLN A 416 1.47 -8.45 -10.41
CA GLN A 416 0.34 -9.20 -9.87
C GLN A 416 -0.40 -9.98 -10.96
N GLU A 417 -0.71 -9.36 -12.10
CA GLU A 417 -1.37 -10.02 -13.23
C GLU A 417 -0.51 -11.15 -13.83
N VAL A 418 0.81 -10.98 -13.87
CA VAL A 418 1.75 -12.02 -14.30
C VAL A 418 1.75 -13.18 -13.31
N GLU A 419 1.77 -12.90 -12.01
CA GLU A 419 1.78 -13.93 -10.97
C GLU A 419 0.45 -14.70 -10.90
N GLU A 420 -0.68 -13.99 -11.01
CA GLU A 420 -2.00 -14.60 -11.10
C GLU A 420 -2.11 -15.50 -12.33
N ARG A 421 -1.56 -15.07 -13.48
CA ARG A 421 -1.52 -15.89 -14.69
C ARG A 421 -0.70 -17.17 -14.49
N LYS A 422 0.48 -17.09 -13.86
CA LYS A 422 1.29 -18.29 -13.57
C LYS A 422 0.56 -19.24 -12.63
N LEU A 423 -0.08 -18.70 -11.59
CA LEU A 423 -0.86 -19.50 -10.65
C LEU A 423 -2.02 -20.21 -11.35
N MET A 424 -2.71 -19.51 -12.25
CA MET A 424 -3.79 -20.10 -13.06
C MET A 424 -3.28 -21.22 -13.97
N GLU A 425 -2.13 -21.03 -14.64
CA GLU A 425 -1.51 -22.06 -15.48
C GLU A 425 -1.08 -23.30 -14.66
N GLU A 426 -0.56 -23.11 -13.45
CA GLU A 426 -0.19 -24.22 -12.56
C GLU A 426 -1.42 -24.99 -12.05
N ILE A 427 -2.51 -24.27 -11.71
CA ILE A 427 -3.79 -24.89 -11.36
C ILE A 427 -4.34 -25.71 -12.52
N GLU A 428 -4.25 -25.21 -13.76
CA GLU A 428 -4.70 -25.91 -14.96
C GLU A 428 -3.89 -27.20 -15.21
N LYS A 429 -2.55 -27.13 -15.18
CA LYS A 429 -1.68 -28.32 -15.29
C LYS A 429 -1.98 -29.37 -14.23
N ARG A 430 -2.27 -28.93 -13.00
CA ARG A 430 -2.60 -29.84 -11.91
C ARG A 430 -3.95 -30.52 -12.10
N LYS A 431 -4.95 -29.80 -12.62
CA LYS A 431 -6.24 -30.39 -13.01
C LYS A 431 -6.07 -31.43 -14.12
N GLU A 432 -5.31 -31.14 -15.16
CA GLU A 432 -5.02 -32.11 -16.24
C GLU A 432 -4.34 -33.39 -15.70
N LEU A 433 -3.38 -33.23 -14.77
CA LEU A 433 -2.72 -34.36 -14.13
C LEU A 433 -3.67 -35.19 -13.27
N ASP A 434 -4.57 -34.54 -12.53
CA ASP A 434 -5.53 -35.23 -11.68
C ASP A 434 -6.62 -35.93 -12.52
N GLU A 435 -7.07 -35.33 -13.63
CA GLU A 435 -7.95 -36.00 -14.62
C GLU A 435 -7.29 -37.24 -15.22
N LYS A 436 -5.99 -37.15 -15.54
CA LYS A 436 -5.23 -38.31 -16.03
C LYS A 436 -5.10 -39.41 -14.98
N ARG A 437 -4.80 -39.04 -13.73
CA ARG A 437 -4.74 -40.00 -12.60
C ARG A 437 -6.06 -40.70 -12.38
N GLU A 438 -7.17 -39.96 -12.46
CA GLU A 438 -8.52 -40.52 -12.35
C GLU A 438 -8.80 -41.53 -13.47
N SER A 439 -8.44 -41.20 -14.72
CA SER A 439 -8.53 -42.14 -15.85
C SER A 439 -7.70 -43.41 -15.64
N ASP A 440 -6.47 -43.26 -15.15
CA ASP A 440 -5.58 -44.40 -14.86
C ASP A 440 -6.14 -45.29 -13.74
N ILE A 441 -6.71 -44.67 -12.68
CA ILE A 441 -7.39 -45.39 -11.59
C ILE A 441 -8.59 -46.19 -12.13
N GLN A 442 -9.46 -45.57 -12.94
CA GLN A 442 -10.62 -46.26 -13.53
C GLN A 442 -10.21 -47.44 -14.41
N GLN A 443 -9.10 -47.34 -15.14
CA GLN A 443 -8.56 -48.45 -15.91
C GLN A 443 -8.10 -49.60 -15.00
N LEU A 444 -7.31 -49.29 -13.96
CA LEU A 444 -6.82 -50.28 -13.00
C LEU A 444 -7.97 -50.96 -12.24
N GLU A 445 -9.00 -50.22 -11.84
CA GLU A 445 -10.21 -50.79 -11.24
C GLU A 445 -10.92 -51.76 -12.17
N GLY A 446 -10.99 -51.43 -13.48
CA GLY A 446 -11.49 -52.33 -14.51
C GLY A 446 -10.70 -53.63 -14.62
N GLU A 447 -9.36 -53.54 -14.61
CA GLU A 447 -8.46 -54.70 -14.66
C GLU A 447 -8.59 -55.58 -13.41
N ILE A 448 -8.65 -54.96 -12.22
CA ILE A 448 -8.87 -55.65 -10.94
C ILE A 448 -10.21 -56.39 -10.96
N ARG A 449 -11.28 -55.77 -11.48
CA ARG A 449 -12.59 -56.43 -11.59
C ARG A 449 -12.53 -57.70 -12.46
N ILE A 450 -11.90 -57.62 -13.63
CA ILE A 450 -11.74 -58.77 -14.53
C ILE A 450 -10.91 -59.87 -13.87
N LEU A 451 -9.82 -59.50 -13.18
CA LEU A 451 -8.99 -60.46 -12.45
C LEU A 451 -9.78 -61.15 -11.33
N ASN A 452 -10.58 -60.39 -10.58
CA ASN A 452 -11.39 -60.92 -9.50
C ASN A 452 -12.45 -61.92 -10.02
N GLU A 453 -13.13 -61.59 -11.12
CA GLU A 453 -14.05 -62.52 -11.80
C GLU A 453 -13.34 -63.81 -12.22
N ARG A 454 -12.15 -63.73 -12.83
CA ARG A 454 -11.37 -64.92 -13.19
C ARG A 454 -10.95 -65.76 -11.99
N THR A 455 -10.57 -65.12 -10.88
CA THR A 455 -10.23 -65.81 -9.64
C THR A 455 -11.44 -66.57 -9.10
N THR A 456 -12.62 -65.93 -9.02
CA THR A 456 -13.84 -66.60 -8.54
C THR A 456 -14.23 -67.80 -9.40
N VAL A 457 -14.10 -67.72 -10.74
CA VAL A 457 -14.37 -68.85 -11.64
C VAL A 457 -13.37 -69.98 -11.42
N MET A 458 -12.08 -69.67 -11.21
CA MET A 458 -11.08 -70.71 -10.91
C MET A 458 -11.32 -71.35 -9.55
N GLU A 459 -11.71 -70.58 -8.53
CA GLU A 459 -12.08 -71.10 -7.22
C GLU A 459 -13.26 -72.07 -7.30
N SER A 460 -14.34 -71.70 -8.02
CA SER A 460 -15.47 -72.61 -8.23
C SER A 460 -15.08 -73.90 -8.95
N LYS A 461 -14.23 -73.83 -9.97
CA LYS A 461 -13.74 -75.03 -10.68
C LYS A 461 -12.90 -75.95 -9.78
N MET A 462 -12.03 -75.37 -8.95
CA MET A 462 -11.24 -76.17 -8.02
C MET A 462 -12.12 -76.82 -6.94
N GLU A 463 -13.21 -76.18 -6.54
CA GLU A 463 -14.16 -76.74 -5.58
C GLU A 463 -15.00 -77.87 -6.21
N GLU A 464 -15.44 -77.70 -7.46
CA GLU A 464 -16.07 -78.77 -8.26
C GLU A 464 -15.13 -79.99 -8.42
N GLU A 465 -13.86 -79.77 -8.77
CA GLU A 465 -12.87 -80.86 -8.89
C GLU A 465 -12.66 -81.61 -7.56
N ARG A 466 -12.61 -80.89 -6.43
CA ARG A 466 -12.51 -81.51 -5.09
C ARG A 466 -13.76 -82.33 -4.73
N ASP A 467 -14.94 -81.81 -5.02
CA ASP A 467 -16.21 -82.50 -4.79
C ASP A 467 -16.40 -83.74 -5.68
N GLU A 468 -15.73 -83.80 -6.83
CA GLU A 468 -15.67 -84.98 -7.70
C GLU A 468 -14.68 -86.01 -7.16
N GLU A 469 -13.49 -85.60 -6.71
CA GLU A 469 -12.50 -86.49 -6.07
C GLU A 469 -13.03 -87.14 -4.78
N GLU A 470 -13.88 -86.46 -4.01
CA GLU A 470 -14.49 -87.04 -2.79
C GLU A 470 -15.64 -88.03 -3.08
N LYS A 471 -16.15 -88.11 -4.32
CA LYS A 471 -17.25 -89.01 -4.72
C LYS A 471 -16.80 -90.30 -5.41
N GLU A 472 -15.56 -90.37 -5.90
CA GLU A 472 -14.91 -91.61 -6.36
C GLU A 472 -14.35 -92.44 -5.19
#